data_AF-A0A2R6XS26-F1
#
_entry.id   AF-A0A2R6XS26-F1
#
_cell.length_a   1.000
_cell.length_b   1.000
_cell.length_c   1.000
_cell.angle_alpha   90.00
_cell.angle_beta   90.00
_cell.angle_gamma   90.00
#
_symmetry.space_group_name_H-M   'P 1'
#
loop_
_entity.id
_entity.type
_entity.pdbx_description
1 polymer ?
#
loop_
_entity_poly.entity_id
_entity_poly.type
_entity_poly.pdbx_seq_one_letter_code
_entity_poly.pdbx_strand_id
1 'polypeptide(L)'
;MIVGNAWSLGDHTVEAEEFVLPAVYITATDSQRVQDYLTRCDLDACNFRNTRATIFTGKTLLGVSPAPVVADFSSTGPSGVTQDILKPDIAAPGVKVLAAWIDGTYNAIDGTSMATPHISGVVALIKSIHPRWSPAAIKSAIMTTAITVDNSNHKIQNIQNEPAGPFSTGSGLVNPNAAVDPGLVYEAGPRDYTLFLCALNYTDQMAEVVTGEPNSCSSQKDFPSASSLNYPSVSIGDLKEITTVTVTRRVTNVGAARSVYKVSIQAPKGVRVSISPSRLSFSNVDETKSFNIRLQRTLKTDADSETYVFGSYTWSDGRHKVRSPIVVGHQTQ
;
A
#
# COMPACT_ATOMS: atom_id res chain seq x y z
N MET A 1 -8.08 -17.28 30.71
CA MET A 1 -8.18 -18.01 29.43
C MET A 1 -6.91 -17.77 28.64
N ILE A 2 -6.32 -18.80 28.03
CA ILE A 2 -5.17 -18.61 27.12
C ILE A 2 -5.70 -18.91 25.72
N VAL A 3 -5.66 -17.93 24.84
CA VAL A 3 -6.08 -18.08 23.45
C VAL A 3 -4.83 -18.06 22.59
N GLY A 4 -4.60 -19.17 21.90
CA GLY A 4 -3.43 -19.32 21.04
C GLY A 4 -3.74 -18.96 19.61
N ASN A 5 -2.87 -18.22 18.95
CA ASN A 5 -2.92 -18.06 17.50
C ASN A 5 -2.86 -19.42 16.81
N ALA A 6 -3.63 -19.56 15.74
CA ALA A 6 -3.38 -20.63 14.78
C ALA A 6 -2.00 -20.42 14.14
N TRP A 7 -1.33 -21.52 13.76
CA TRP A 7 -0.04 -21.49 13.06
C TRP A 7 -0.05 -20.58 11.81
N SER A 8 -1.20 -20.48 11.13
CA SER A 8 -1.39 -19.62 9.96
C SER A 8 -1.31 -18.12 10.26
N LEU A 9 -1.55 -17.71 11.51
CA LEU A 9 -1.54 -16.32 11.95
C LEU A 9 -0.16 -15.85 12.44
N GLY A 10 0.78 -16.78 12.61
CA GLY A 10 2.15 -16.48 13.01
C GLY A 10 2.27 -15.80 14.38
N ASP A 11 3.34 -15.02 14.54
CA ASP A 11 3.74 -14.41 15.82
C ASP A 11 3.59 -12.88 15.85
N HIS A 12 3.14 -12.26 14.75
CA HIS A 12 3.14 -10.79 14.58
C HIS A 12 1.86 -10.09 14.98
N THR A 13 0.71 -10.77 14.86
CA THR A 13 -0.58 -10.25 15.28
C THR A 13 -1.10 -11.08 16.44
N VAL A 14 -1.46 -10.40 17.51
CA VAL A 14 -2.13 -10.97 18.66
C VAL A 14 -3.30 -10.03 18.84
N GLU A 15 -4.49 -10.42 18.38
CA GLU A 15 -5.67 -9.54 18.32
C GLU A 15 -5.88 -8.84 19.66
N ALA A 16 -6.19 -7.54 19.62
CA ALA A 16 -6.64 -6.84 20.80
C ALA A 16 -8.14 -7.01 20.96
N GLU A 17 -8.53 -8.11 21.61
CA GLU A 17 -9.90 -8.24 22.11
C GLU A 17 -9.95 -7.96 23.60
N GLU A 18 -10.99 -7.25 24.00
CA GLU A 18 -11.37 -7.16 25.40
C GLU A 18 -12.00 -8.48 25.85
N PHE A 19 -11.53 -8.98 26.98
CA PHE A 19 -12.09 -10.17 27.59
C PHE A 19 -12.77 -9.83 28.91
N VAL A 20 -13.99 -10.35 29.10
CA VAL A 20 -14.76 -10.22 30.34
C VAL A 20 -14.11 -11.00 31.50
N LEU A 21 -13.21 -11.94 31.19
CA LEU A 21 -12.43 -12.73 32.15
C LEU A 21 -10.93 -12.51 31.91
N PRO A 22 -10.05 -12.66 32.92
CA PRO A 22 -8.61 -12.58 32.72
C PRO A 22 -8.14 -13.54 31.62
N ALA A 23 -7.62 -12.97 30.53
CA ALA A 23 -7.22 -13.72 29.36
C ALA A 23 -5.98 -13.13 28.70
N VAL A 24 -5.30 -13.95 27.91
CA VAL A 24 -4.12 -13.56 27.12
C VAL A 24 -4.19 -14.24 25.77
N TYR A 25 -4.02 -13.46 24.71
CA TYR A 25 -3.68 -14.00 23.40
C TYR A 25 -2.16 -14.22 23.34
N ILE A 26 -1.76 -15.39 22.84
CA ILE A 26 -0.35 -15.75 22.68
C ILE A 26 -0.03 -16.11 21.23
N THR A 27 1.23 -15.94 20.87
CA THR A 27 1.74 -16.22 19.52
C THR A 27 1.59 -17.70 19.15
N ALA A 28 1.73 -18.05 17.87
CA ALA A 28 1.69 -19.44 17.45
C ALA A 28 2.81 -20.25 18.12
N THR A 29 4.01 -19.66 18.21
CA THR A 29 5.16 -20.26 18.91
C THR A 29 4.86 -20.52 20.39
N ASP A 30 4.30 -19.54 21.11
CA ASP A 30 3.99 -19.72 22.52
C ASP A 30 2.81 -20.67 22.74
N SER A 31 1.87 -20.74 21.79
CA SER A 31 0.78 -21.71 21.79
C SER A 31 1.32 -23.14 21.78
N GLN A 32 2.31 -23.42 20.92
CA GLN A 32 2.98 -24.71 20.90
C GLN A 32 3.67 -25.01 22.22
N ARG A 33 4.38 -24.03 22.82
CA ARG A 33 5.03 -24.20 24.12
C ARG A 33 4.04 -24.51 25.24
N VAL A 34 2.86 -23.90 25.21
CA VAL A 34 1.78 -24.20 26.17
C VAL A 34 1.25 -25.61 25.93
N GLN A 35 1.03 -26.05 24.68
CA GLN A 35 0.61 -27.42 24.39
C GLN A 35 1.65 -28.46 24.85
N ASP A 36 2.93 -28.19 24.62
CA ASP A 36 4.03 -29.05 25.08
C ASP A 36 4.06 -29.10 26.61
N TYR A 37 3.85 -27.96 27.29
CA TYR A 37 3.77 -27.91 28.76
C TYR A 37 2.59 -28.71 29.31
N LEU A 38 1.43 -28.67 28.64
CA LEU A 38 0.25 -29.47 29.01
C LEU A 38 0.45 -30.97 28.79
N THR A 39 1.23 -31.36 27.78
CA THR A 39 1.42 -32.77 27.36
C THR A 39 2.71 -33.40 27.88
N ARG A 40 3.54 -32.67 28.62
CA ARG A 40 4.69 -33.23 29.36
C ARG A 40 4.22 -34.25 30.39
N CYS A 41 4.28 -35.53 30.02
CA CYS A 41 4.13 -36.66 30.92
C CYS A 41 5.52 -37.20 31.28
N ASP A 42 5.82 -37.28 32.58
CA ASP A 42 6.83 -38.24 33.05
C ASP A 42 6.26 -39.64 32.89
N LEU A 43 7.11 -40.58 32.47
CA LEU A 43 6.81 -41.90 31.88
C LEU A 43 5.86 -42.82 32.68
N ASP A 44 5.40 -42.47 33.88
CA ASP A 44 4.52 -43.31 34.71
C ASP A 44 3.27 -42.62 35.28
N ALA A 45 3.03 -41.34 35.03
CA ALA A 45 1.75 -40.69 35.39
C ALA A 45 1.59 -39.34 34.69
N CYS A 46 0.69 -39.24 33.71
CA CYS A 46 0.19 -37.95 33.21
C CYS A 46 -0.64 -37.26 34.32
N ASN A 47 0.03 -36.65 35.29
CA ASN A 47 -0.62 -36.01 36.43
C ASN A 47 -0.86 -34.54 36.13
N PHE A 48 -1.92 -34.25 35.36
CA PHE A 48 -2.39 -32.88 35.04
C PHE A 48 -2.71 -32.02 36.28
N ARG A 49 -2.71 -32.60 37.50
CA ARG A 49 -3.06 -31.93 38.75
C ARG A 49 -2.10 -30.80 39.17
N ASN A 50 -0.88 -30.76 38.63
CA ASN A 50 0.13 -29.76 39.01
C ASN A 50 0.42 -28.73 37.93
N THR A 51 -0.27 -28.77 36.79
CA THR A 51 -0.09 -27.83 35.69
C THR A 51 -0.80 -26.52 36.02
N ARG A 52 -0.05 -25.43 36.24
CA ARG A 52 -0.58 -24.12 36.64
C ARG A 52 0.02 -23.03 35.78
N ALA A 53 -0.81 -22.05 35.43
CA ALA A 53 -0.40 -20.83 34.76
C ALA A 53 -0.95 -19.61 35.51
N THR A 54 -0.24 -18.49 35.44
CA THR A 54 -0.67 -17.21 36.00
C THR A 54 -0.70 -16.18 34.88
N ILE A 55 -1.82 -15.49 34.73
CA ILE A 55 -1.98 -14.37 33.80
C ILE A 55 -1.75 -13.10 34.61
N PHE A 56 -0.76 -12.32 34.21
CA PHE A 56 -0.43 -11.03 34.81
C PHE A 56 -1.18 -9.89 34.11
N THR A 57 -1.24 -8.73 34.76
CA THR A 57 -1.71 -7.50 34.11
C THR A 57 -0.84 -7.17 32.90
N GLY A 58 -1.50 -6.78 31.80
CA GLY A 58 -0.83 -6.42 30.55
C GLY A 58 0.15 -5.25 30.72
N LYS A 59 1.25 -5.28 29.97
CA LYS A 59 2.24 -4.20 29.88
C LYS A 59 2.41 -3.79 28.43
N THR A 60 2.50 -2.49 28.17
CA THR A 60 2.82 -1.98 26.84
C THR A 60 4.32 -2.06 26.60
N LEU A 61 4.71 -2.75 25.53
CA LEU A 61 6.10 -2.80 25.06
C LEU A 61 6.27 -1.83 23.90
N LEU A 62 7.29 -0.98 23.99
CA LEU A 62 7.66 -0.03 22.93
C LEU A 62 8.92 -0.50 22.22
N GLY A 63 9.08 -0.11 20.94
CA GLY A 63 10.25 -0.50 20.15
C GLY A 63 10.25 -1.96 19.70
N VAL A 64 9.08 -2.60 19.62
CA VAL A 64 8.92 -3.93 19.03
C VAL A 64 9.40 -3.94 17.59
N SER A 65 10.09 -5.01 17.20
CA SER A 65 10.67 -5.18 15.88
C SER A 65 10.40 -6.61 15.38
N PRO A 66 9.99 -6.79 14.11
CA PRO A 66 9.82 -5.75 13.08
C PRO A 66 8.56 -4.91 13.28
N ALA A 67 8.62 -3.63 12.91
CA ALA A 67 7.45 -2.75 12.79
C ALA A 67 7.65 -1.68 11.69
N PRO A 68 6.66 -1.43 10.81
CA PRO A 68 5.34 -2.06 10.77
C PRO A 68 5.36 -3.46 10.16
N VAL A 69 4.28 -4.21 10.42
CA VAL A 69 3.92 -5.47 9.74
C VAL A 69 2.49 -5.30 9.22
N VAL A 70 2.19 -5.87 8.05
CA VAL A 70 0.82 -5.85 7.51
C VAL A 70 -0.05 -6.79 8.34
N ALA A 71 -1.16 -6.27 8.86
CA ALA A 71 -2.13 -7.07 9.59
C ALA A 71 -2.79 -8.12 8.69
N ASP A 72 -3.07 -9.29 9.26
CA ASP A 72 -3.68 -10.45 8.62
C ASP A 72 -5.08 -10.16 8.05
N PHE A 73 -5.89 -9.38 8.77
CA PHE A 73 -7.22 -8.97 8.32
C PHE A 73 -7.18 -7.88 7.24
N SER A 74 -6.02 -7.28 6.95
CA SER A 74 -5.93 -6.20 5.97
C SER A 74 -6.17 -6.74 4.57
N SER A 75 -7.23 -6.27 3.92
CA SER A 75 -7.57 -6.69 2.55
C SER A 75 -6.42 -6.38 1.58
N THR A 76 -6.18 -7.31 0.67
CA THR A 76 -5.11 -7.24 -0.34
C THR A 76 -5.67 -6.99 -1.74
N GLY A 77 -4.84 -6.44 -2.61
CA GLY A 77 -5.10 -6.36 -4.04
C GLY A 77 -4.91 -7.69 -4.77
N PRO A 78 -5.17 -7.72 -6.09
CA PRO A 78 -5.57 -6.59 -6.93
C PRO A 78 -7.02 -6.14 -6.70
N SER A 79 -7.38 -4.96 -7.19
CA SER A 79 -8.76 -4.46 -7.15
C SER A 79 -9.67 -5.33 -8.02
N GLY A 80 -10.82 -5.72 -7.48
CA GLY A 80 -11.85 -6.47 -8.21
C GLY A 80 -12.58 -5.66 -9.29
N VAL A 81 -12.44 -4.33 -9.28
CA VAL A 81 -13.05 -3.44 -10.30
C VAL A 81 -12.14 -3.32 -11.53
N THR A 82 -10.84 -3.12 -11.31
CA THR A 82 -9.85 -3.05 -12.39
C THR A 82 -8.47 -3.36 -11.84
N GLN A 83 -7.70 -4.11 -12.62
CA GLN A 83 -6.32 -4.45 -12.30
C GLN A 83 -5.31 -3.39 -12.81
N ASP A 84 -5.78 -2.36 -13.54
CA ASP A 84 -4.95 -1.28 -14.07
C ASP A 84 -4.70 -0.15 -13.07
N ILE A 85 -5.29 -0.24 -11.87
CA ILE A 85 -5.00 0.63 -10.72
C ILE A 85 -4.62 -0.23 -9.52
N LEU A 86 -3.43 0.03 -8.97
CA LEU A 86 -2.95 -0.62 -7.76
C LEU A 86 -3.84 -0.28 -6.57
N LYS A 87 -4.24 -1.30 -5.81
CA LYS A 87 -4.84 -1.18 -4.48
C LYS A 87 -4.23 -2.18 -3.49
N PRO A 88 -4.12 -1.82 -2.19
CA PRO A 88 -4.43 -0.50 -1.60
C PRO A 88 -3.43 0.58 -2.05
N ASP A 89 -3.67 1.86 -1.69
CA ASP A 89 -2.78 2.97 -2.09
C ASP A 89 -1.60 3.17 -1.12
N ILE A 90 -1.86 3.01 0.18
CA ILE A 90 -0.96 3.32 1.29
C ILE A 90 -1.34 2.49 2.52
N ALA A 91 -0.36 2.17 3.37
CA ALA A 91 -0.57 1.59 4.70
C ALA A 91 -0.43 2.66 5.81
N ALA A 92 -1.15 2.46 6.91
CA ALA A 92 -1.10 3.28 8.11
C ALA A 92 -1.36 2.44 9.38
N PRO A 93 -1.02 2.93 10.58
CA PRO A 93 -1.28 2.21 11.83
C PRO A 93 -2.78 1.91 12.02
N GLY A 94 -3.11 0.64 12.16
CA GLY A 94 -4.50 0.18 12.33
C GLY A 94 -4.66 -0.97 13.31
N VAL A 95 -3.62 -1.32 14.07
CA VAL A 95 -3.66 -2.38 15.09
C VAL A 95 -3.37 -1.73 16.43
N LYS A 96 -4.19 -2.03 17.45
CA LYS A 96 -4.11 -1.56 18.83
C LYS A 96 -4.13 -0.04 18.93
N VAL A 97 -5.01 0.59 18.14
CA VAL A 97 -5.14 2.04 18.11
C VAL A 97 -6.05 2.48 19.24
N LEU A 98 -5.47 3.14 20.25
CA LEU A 98 -6.20 3.74 21.37
C LEU A 98 -6.89 5.04 20.94
N ALA A 99 -8.20 5.11 21.11
CA ALA A 99 -9.02 6.29 20.80
C ALA A 99 -10.16 6.48 21.81
N ALA A 100 -10.85 7.61 21.75
CA ALA A 100 -11.99 7.92 22.61
C ALA A 100 -13.18 6.97 22.35
N TRP A 101 -13.97 6.72 23.39
CA TRP A 101 -15.11 5.80 23.35
C TRP A 101 -16.41 6.45 23.85
N ILE A 102 -17.55 5.78 23.58
CA ILE A 102 -18.90 6.35 23.77
C ILE A 102 -19.25 6.66 25.22
N ASP A 103 -18.63 5.98 26.18
CA ASP A 103 -18.86 6.13 27.63
C ASP A 103 -17.90 7.14 28.29
N GLY A 104 -17.17 7.92 27.48
CA GLY A 104 -16.18 8.88 27.97
C GLY A 104 -14.84 8.26 28.37
N THR A 105 -14.64 6.97 28.06
CA THR A 105 -13.36 6.27 28.27
C THR A 105 -12.53 6.22 26.98
N TYR A 106 -11.49 5.39 26.98
CA TYR A 106 -10.67 5.09 25.81
C TYR A 106 -10.71 3.59 25.54
N ASN A 107 -10.72 3.23 24.26
CA ASN A 107 -10.67 1.85 23.81
C ASN A 107 -9.57 1.68 22.75
N ALA A 108 -8.90 0.52 22.74
CA ALA A 108 -7.90 0.16 21.76
C ALA A 108 -8.43 -0.96 20.87
N ILE A 109 -8.62 -0.67 19.58
CA ILE A 109 -9.20 -1.61 18.63
C ILE A 109 -8.36 -1.73 17.36
N ASP A 110 -8.65 -2.79 16.62
CA ASP A 110 -7.98 -3.17 15.38
C ASP A 110 -8.89 -2.90 14.18
N GLY A 111 -8.29 -2.52 13.05
CA GLY A 111 -9.00 -2.40 11.78
C GLY A 111 -8.36 -1.43 10.79
N THR A 112 -8.63 -1.66 9.51
CA THR A 112 -8.41 -0.64 8.47
C THR A 112 -9.27 0.61 8.71
N SER A 113 -10.38 0.46 9.44
CA SER A 113 -11.18 1.54 10.01
C SER A 113 -10.38 2.46 10.94
N MET A 114 -9.32 1.97 11.60
CA MET A 114 -8.43 2.75 12.46
C MET A 114 -7.25 3.33 11.67
N ALA A 115 -6.81 2.65 10.61
CA ALA A 115 -5.81 3.19 9.68
C ALA A 115 -6.34 4.38 8.87
N THR A 116 -7.61 4.34 8.46
CA THR A 116 -8.26 5.40 7.68
C THR A 116 -8.20 6.79 8.34
N PRO A 117 -8.59 6.99 9.61
CA PRO A 117 -8.54 8.30 10.25
C PRO A 117 -7.11 8.84 10.43
N HIS A 118 -6.10 7.99 10.55
CA HIS A 118 -4.70 8.44 10.50
C HIS A 118 -4.38 9.12 9.17
N ILE A 119 -4.75 8.49 8.05
CA ILE A 119 -4.57 9.09 6.72
C ILE A 119 -5.42 10.35 6.56
N SER A 120 -6.67 10.36 7.03
CA SER A 120 -7.51 11.57 7.01
C SER A 120 -6.89 12.74 7.75
N GLY A 121 -6.29 12.49 8.93
CA GLY A 121 -5.55 13.50 9.68
C GLY A 121 -4.33 14.02 8.91
N VAL A 122 -3.56 13.13 8.29
CA VAL A 122 -2.42 13.51 7.42
C VAL A 122 -2.88 14.35 6.22
N VAL A 123 -3.97 13.96 5.57
CA VAL A 123 -4.58 14.73 4.47
C VAL A 123 -4.97 16.13 4.93
N ALA A 124 -5.61 16.27 6.09
CA ALA A 124 -6.00 17.56 6.64
C ALA A 124 -4.78 18.45 6.96
N LEU A 125 -3.71 17.88 7.53
CA LEU A 125 -2.46 18.59 7.79
C LEU A 125 -1.77 19.05 6.50
N ILE A 126 -1.68 18.18 5.50
CA ILE A 126 -1.10 18.57 4.20
C ILE A 126 -1.96 19.66 3.55
N LYS A 127 -3.29 19.55 3.61
CA LYS A 127 -4.20 20.56 3.04
C LYS A 127 -4.11 21.91 3.75
N SER A 128 -3.83 21.95 5.06
CA SER A 128 -3.64 23.21 5.79
C SER A 128 -2.34 23.90 5.40
N ILE A 129 -1.27 23.13 5.14
CA ILE A 129 0.02 23.65 4.67
C ILE A 129 -0.04 24.03 3.18
N HIS A 130 -0.78 23.27 2.37
CA HIS A 130 -0.96 23.48 0.93
C HIS A 130 -2.44 23.68 0.56
N PRO A 131 -3.05 24.84 0.87
CA PRO A 131 -4.48 25.07 0.68
C PRO A 131 -4.98 24.91 -0.75
N ARG A 132 -4.09 25.08 -1.74
CA ARG A 132 -4.44 25.03 -3.17
C ARG A 132 -4.25 23.65 -3.80
N TRP A 133 -3.62 22.69 -3.11
CA TRP A 133 -3.42 21.36 -3.68
C TRP A 133 -4.75 20.63 -3.89
N SER A 134 -4.84 19.95 -5.02
CA SER A 134 -5.97 19.08 -5.35
C SER A 134 -5.95 17.82 -4.45
N PRO A 135 -7.08 17.08 -4.36
CA PRO A 135 -7.08 15.76 -3.72
C PRO A 135 -6.04 14.80 -4.35
N ALA A 136 -5.83 14.87 -5.67
CA ALA A 136 -4.87 14.04 -6.37
C ALA A 136 -3.42 14.40 -6.01
N ALA A 137 -3.09 15.69 -5.87
CA ALA A 137 -1.76 16.13 -5.42
C ALA A 137 -1.46 15.67 -3.99
N ILE A 138 -2.41 15.81 -3.07
CA ILE A 138 -2.22 15.36 -1.67
C ILE A 138 -2.03 13.84 -1.62
N LYS A 139 -2.88 13.09 -2.34
CA LYS A 139 -2.73 11.65 -2.47
C LYS A 139 -1.38 11.27 -3.06
N SER A 140 -0.96 11.97 -4.12
CA SER A 140 0.35 11.78 -4.73
C SER A 140 1.47 11.98 -3.73
N ALA A 141 1.45 13.07 -2.97
CA ALA A 141 2.47 13.36 -1.99
C ALA A 141 2.58 12.24 -0.94
N ILE A 142 1.46 11.78 -0.41
CA ILE A 142 1.40 10.67 0.56
C ILE A 142 1.99 9.38 -0.03
N MET A 143 1.60 9.03 -1.26
CA MET A 143 2.03 7.79 -1.90
C MET A 143 3.52 7.81 -2.24
N THR A 144 4.01 8.90 -2.84
CA THR A 144 5.37 8.93 -3.42
C THR A 144 6.47 9.05 -2.37
N THR A 145 6.13 9.48 -1.16
CA THR A 145 7.06 9.63 -0.03
C THR A 145 6.94 8.53 1.02
N ALA A 146 6.15 7.49 0.74
CA ALA A 146 5.90 6.38 1.65
C ALA A 146 7.19 5.63 2.04
N ILE A 147 7.23 5.16 3.28
CA ILE A 147 8.31 4.33 3.82
C ILE A 147 8.08 2.88 3.39
N THR A 148 9.09 2.24 2.83
CA THR A 148 8.99 0.87 2.28
C THR A 148 9.67 -0.19 3.15
N VAL A 149 10.22 0.21 4.30
CA VAL A 149 10.98 -0.65 5.20
C VAL A 149 10.45 -0.57 6.63
N ASP A 150 10.72 -1.60 7.41
CA ASP A 150 10.48 -1.62 8.84
C ASP A 150 11.58 -0.89 9.63
N ASN A 151 11.39 -0.82 10.95
CA ASN A 151 12.35 -0.26 11.90
C ASN A 151 13.66 -1.05 12.03
N SER A 152 13.77 -2.24 11.41
CA SER A 152 14.99 -3.01 11.22
C SER A 152 15.62 -2.80 9.83
N ASN A 153 15.08 -1.87 9.04
CA ASN A 153 15.51 -1.56 7.68
C ASN A 153 15.38 -2.74 6.69
N HIS A 154 14.50 -3.70 6.99
CA HIS A 154 14.08 -4.75 6.06
C HIS A 154 12.79 -4.34 5.35
N LYS A 155 12.45 -5.01 4.25
CA LYS A 155 11.14 -4.80 3.61
C LYS A 155 10.03 -5.09 4.63
N ILE A 156 9.01 -4.24 4.66
CA ILE A 156 7.79 -4.49 5.46
C ILE A 156 7.30 -5.90 5.17
N GLN A 157 6.92 -6.65 6.21
CA GLN A 157 6.51 -8.05 6.10
C GLN A 157 5.00 -8.20 6.31
N ASN A 158 4.46 -9.36 5.91
CA ASN A 158 3.16 -9.84 6.37
C ASN A 158 3.32 -10.66 7.67
N ILE A 159 2.20 -11.11 8.23
CA ILE A 159 2.20 -11.94 9.45
C ILE A 159 2.87 -13.31 9.29
N GLN A 160 3.12 -13.77 8.06
CA GLN A 160 3.89 -14.99 7.76
C GLN A 160 5.41 -14.75 7.66
N ASN A 161 5.92 -13.56 8.01
CA ASN A 161 7.33 -13.14 7.83
C ASN A 161 7.78 -13.02 6.37
N GLU A 162 6.84 -12.96 5.43
CA GLU A 162 7.15 -12.82 4.01
C GLU A 162 7.18 -11.33 3.64
N PRO A 163 8.03 -10.91 2.69
CA PRO A 163 8.03 -9.54 2.21
C PRO A 163 6.65 -9.12 1.66
N ALA A 164 6.06 -8.07 2.25
CA ALA A 164 4.79 -7.53 1.82
C ALA A 164 4.96 -6.76 0.49
N GLY A 165 4.21 -7.20 -0.52
CA GLY A 165 4.20 -6.57 -1.83
C GLY A 165 3.32 -5.31 -1.88
N PRO A 166 3.30 -4.62 -3.05
CA PRO A 166 2.40 -3.50 -3.30
C PRO A 166 0.91 -3.84 -3.12
N PHE A 167 0.47 -5.08 -3.32
CA PHE A 167 -0.91 -5.48 -3.03
C PHE A 167 -1.28 -5.52 -1.55
N SER A 168 -0.30 -5.46 -0.65
CA SER A 168 -0.53 -5.42 0.79
C SER A 168 -0.33 -4.01 1.37
N THR A 169 0.66 -3.27 0.85
CA THR A 169 1.06 -1.96 1.41
C THR A 169 0.83 -0.77 0.48
N GLY A 170 0.42 -1.01 -0.76
CA GLY A 170 0.38 -0.01 -1.81
C GLY A 170 1.77 0.57 -2.07
N SER A 171 1.93 1.85 -1.76
CA SER A 171 3.22 2.53 -1.89
C SER A 171 4.15 2.30 -0.69
N GLY A 172 3.62 1.90 0.47
CA GLY A 172 4.33 1.71 1.73
C GLY A 172 3.57 2.26 2.94
N LEU A 173 4.25 2.40 4.08
CA LEU A 173 3.74 3.08 5.27
C LEU A 173 3.75 4.60 5.05
N VAL A 174 2.68 5.29 5.45
CA VAL A 174 2.59 6.76 5.42
C VAL A 174 3.77 7.44 6.12
N ASN A 175 4.31 8.48 5.48
CA ASN A 175 5.34 9.35 6.05
C ASN A 175 4.86 10.81 6.02
N PRO A 176 4.21 11.30 7.09
CA PRO A 176 3.60 12.63 7.09
C PRO A 176 4.62 13.75 6.83
N ASN A 177 5.81 13.65 7.45
CA ASN A 177 6.83 14.70 7.34
C ASN A 177 7.37 14.84 5.92
N ALA A 178 7.63 13.72 5.24
CA ALA A 178 8.10 13.76 3.85
C ALA A 178 6.98 14.18 2.88
N ALA A 179 5.72 13.82 3.16
CA ALA A 179 4.57 14.15 2.30
C ALA A 179 4.24 15.65 2.25
N VAL A 180 4.74 16.46 3.20
CA VAL A 180 4.59 17.92 3.18
C VAL A 180 5.49 18.57 2.10
N ASP A 181 6.62 17.96 1.76
CA ASP A 181 7.55 18.46 0.73
C ASP A 181 7.97 17.30 -0.20
N PRO A 182 7.08 16.83 -1.08
CA PRO A 182 7.32 15.66 -1.91
C PRO A 182 8.21 15.97 -3.12
N GLY A 183 8.47 17.25 -3.44
CA GLY A 183 9.16 17.69 -4.64
C GLY A 183 8.29 17.63 -5.91
N LEU A 184 7.76 16.46 -6.28
CA LEU A 184 6.86 16.29 -7.43
C LEU A 184 5.53 15.64 -7.04
N VAL A 185 4.46 16.02 -7.73
CA VAL A 185 3.13 15.39 -7.58
C VAL A 185 2.53 14.99 -8.93
N TYR A 186 1.76 13.91 -8.93
CA TYR A 186 0.93 13.45 -10.05
C TYR A 186 -0.46 14.07 -9.92
N GLU A 187 -0.75 15.06 -10.75
CA GLU A 187 -2.05 15.75 -10.78
C GLU A 187 -3.06 15.04 -11.68
N ALA A 188 -4.29 14.89 -11.20
CA ALA A 188 -5.42 14.36 -11.95
C ALA A 188 -6.70 15.14 -11.59
N GLY A 189 -7.43 15.59 -12.61
CA GLY A 189 -8.68 16.32 -12.46
C GLY A 189 -9.93 15.48 -12.78
N PRO A 190 -11.14 16.03 -12.60
CA PRO A 190 -12.40 15.35 -12.90
C PRO A 190 -12.44 14.73 -14.31
N ARG A 191 -11.95 15.47 -15.31
CA ARG A 191 -11.87 14.97 -16.70
C ARG A 191 -10.98 13.73 -16.84
N ASP A 192 -9.85 13.65 -16.14
CA ASP A 192 -8.99 12.46 -16.20
C ASP A 192 -9.73 11.23 -15.66
N TYR A 193 -10.56 11.39 -14.61
CA TYR A 193 -11.40 10.32 -14.07
C TYR A 193 -12.57 9.95 -14.99
N THR A 194 -13.21 10.92 -15.65
CA THR A 194 -14.23 10.63 -16.67
C THR A 194 -13.64 9.77 -17.78
N LEU A 195 -12.49 10.16 -18.35
CA LEU A 195 -11.82 9.39 -19.40
C LEU A 195 -11.43 7.98 -18.91
N PHE A 196 -11.02 7.85 -17.66
CA PHE A 196 -10.72 6.56 -17.03
C PHE A 196 -11.97 5.66 -16.92
N LEU A 197 -13.12 6.20 -16.50
CA LEU A 197 -14.37 5.42 -16.47
C LEU A 197 -14.77 4.94 -17.87
N CYS A 198 -14.63 5.79 -18.88
CA CYS A 198 -14.88 5.43 -20.27
C CYS A 198 -13.93 4.32 -20.75
N ALA A 199 -12.65 4.37 -20.35
CA ALA A 199 -11.67 3.32 -20.64
C ALA A 199 -11.97 1.97 -19.98
N LEU A 200 -12.82 1.96 -18.93
CA LEU A 200 -13.34 0.75 -18.30
C LEU A 200 -14.65 0.25 -18.92
N ASN A 201 -15.08 0.81 -20.06
CA ASN A 201 -16.34 0.50 -20.75
C ASN A 201 -17.60 0.82 -19.94
N TYR A 202 -17.55 1.81 -19.05
CA TYR A 202 -18.77 2.31 -18.40
C TYR A 202 -19.69 2.96 -19.44
N THR A 203 -21.00 2.72 -19.34
CA THR A 203 -21.99 3.43 -20.17
C THR A 203 -22.12 4.87 -19.72
N ASP A 204 -22.67 5.74 -20.57
CA ASP A 204 -22.93 7.14 -20.19
C ASP A 204 -23.79 7.24 -18.93
N GLN A 205 -24.81 6.35 -18.77
CA GLN A 205 -25.63 6.35 -17.56
C GLN A 205 -24.85 5.96 -16.30
N MET A 206 -23.93 5.00 -16.41
CA MET A 206 -23.09 4.59 -15.29
C MET A 206 -22.08 5.68 -14.92
N ALA A 207 -21.47 6.31 -15.93
CA ALA A 207 -20.53 7.40 -15.72
C ALA A 207 -21.22 8.64 -15.12
N GLU A 208 -22.41 8.99 -15.59
CA GLU A 208 -23.21 10.13 -15.10
C GLU A 208 -23.52 10.04 -13.60
N VAL A 209 -23.75 8.84 -13.05
CA VAL A 209 -23.93 8.65 -11.60
C VAL A 209 -22.71 9.12 -10.80
N VAL A 210 -21.50 9.04 -11.38
CA VAL A 210 -20.25 9.41 -10.72
C VAL A 210 -19.83 10.83 -11.08
N THR A 211 -19.98 11.23 -12.34
CA THR A 211 -19.49 12.52 -12.87
C THR A 211 -20.52 13.64 -12.72
N GLY A 212 -21.82 13.31 -12.67
CA GLY A 212 -22.92 14.28 -12.74
C GLY A 212 -23.12 14.89 -14.14
N GLU A 213 -22.41 14.40 -15.16
CA GLU A 213 -22.46 14.94 -16.53
C GLU A 213 -23.05 13.92 -17.52
N PRO A 214 -24.12 14.28 -18.26
CA PRO A 214 -24.70 13.40 -19.27
C PRO A 214 -23.76 13.26 -20.48
N ASN A 215 -23.85 12.13 -21.20
CA ASN A 215 -23.02 11.83 -22.38
C ASN A 215 -21.50 11.91 -22.09
N SER A 216 -21.09 11.59 -20.86
CA SER A 216 -19.71 11.69 -20.38
C SER A 216 -18.69 10.99 -21.27
N CYS A 217 -19.04 9.81 -21.83
CA CYS A 217 -18.16 9.00 -22.65
C CYS A 217 -18.43 9.14 -24.14
N SER A 218 -19.69 9.16 -24.57
CA SER A 218 -20.05 9.33 -25.99
C SER A 218 -19.62 10.68 -26.57
N SER A 219 -19.47 11.71 -25.75
CA SER A 219 -18.93 13.02 -26.15
C SER A 219 -17.41 13.03 -26.37
N GLN A 220 -16.69 12.00 -25.93
CA GLN A 220 -15.24 11.92 -26.08
C GLN A 220 -14.88 11.26 -27.42
N LYS A 221 -14.05 11.93 -28.23
CA LYS A 221 -13.61 11.39 -29.53
C LYS A 221 -12.61 10.23 -29.39
N ASP A 222 -11.80 10.27 -28.35
CA ASP A 222 -10.80 9.26 -28.01
C ASP A 222 -10.47 9.39 -26.52
N PHE A 223 -10.13 8.29 -25.87
CA PHE A 223 -9.68 8.26 -24.47
C PHE A 223 -8.55 7.24 -24.30
N PRO A 224 -7.55 7.55 -23.47
CA PRO A 224 -6.41 6.67 -23.26
C PRO A 224 -6.81 5.42 -22.47
N SER A 225 -5.94 4.40 -22.46
CA SER A 225 -6.16 3.19 -21.64
C SER A 225 -6.36 3.53 -20.16
N ALA A 226 -7.09 2.68 -19.42
CA ALA A 226 -7.32 2.88 -17.99
C ALA A 226 -6.00 3.01 -17.19
N SER A 227 -4.98 2.23 -17.58
CA SER A 227 -3.61 2.29 -17.01
C SER A 227 -2.88 3.63 -17.24
N SER A 228 -3.39 4.48 -18.13
CA SER A 228 -2.84 5.81 -18.45
C SER A 228 -3.39 6.93 -17.56
N LEU A 229 -4.34 6.65 -16.66
CA LEU A 229 -4.72 7.60 -15.61
C LEU A 229 -3.45 8.10 -14.91
N ASN A 230 -3.34 9.42 -14.68
CA ASN A 230 -2.13 10.04 -14.11
C ASN A 230 -1.99 9.76 -12.60
N TYR A 231 -1.74 8.50 -12.28
CA TYR A 231 -1.76 7.95 -10.93
C TYR A 231 -0.32 7.72 -10.42
N PRO A 232 -0.06 7.88 -9.10
CA PRO A 232 1.28 7.71 -8.50
C PRO A 232 1.84 6.27 -8.48
N SER A 233 1.21 5.35 -9.21
CA SER A 233 1.66 3.98 -9.44
C SER A 233 1.37 3.57 -10.89
N VAL A 234 2.00 2.50 -11.33
CA VAL A 234 1.72 1.86 -12.62
C VAL A 234 1.26 0.44 -12.34
N SER A 235 0.06 0.09 -12.80
CA SER A 235 -0.44 -1.28 -12.76
C SER A 235 -0.90 -1.66 -14.16
N ILE A 236 -0.43 -2.81 -14.65
CA ILE A 236 -0.88 -3.42 -15.90
C ILE A 236 -1.46 -4.78 -15.51
N GLY A 237 -2.79 -4.92 -15.61
CA GLY A 237 -3.47 -6.14 -15.16
C GLY A 237 -3.06 -7.40 -15.93
N ASP A 238 -2.91 -7.27 -17.24
CA ASP A 238 -2.45 -8.35 -18.12
C ASP A 238 -1.46 -7.82 -19.16
N LEU A 239 -0.17 -8.15 -18.97
CA LEU A 239 0.85 -7.89 -19.98
C LEU A 239 1.11 -9.15 -20.81
N LYS A 240 0.38 -9.24 -21.93
CA LYS A 240 0.48 -10.34 -22.89
C LYS A 240 1.89 -10.54 -23.42
N GLU A 241 2.20 -11.79 -23.76
CA GLU A 241 3.49 -12.17 -24.32
C GLU A 241 3.82 -11.33 -25.57
N ILE A 242 5.08 -10.91 -25.70
CA ILE A 242 5.60 -10.12 -26.84
C ILE A 242 4.98 -8.70 -26.96
N THR A 243 4.02 -8.34 -26.11
CA THR A 243 3.36 -7.03 -26.15
C THR A 243 4.19 -5.98 -25.42
N THR A 244 4.26 -4.78 -26.02
CA THR A 244 4.77 -3.59 -25.37
C THR A 244 3.60 -2.70 -24.98
N VAL A 245 3.53 -2.31 -23.70
CA VAL A 245 2.60 -1.29 -23.24
C VAL A 245 3.39 -0.02 -22.93
N THR A 246 2.88 1.13 -23.36
CA THR A 246 3.43 2.43 -23.00
C THR A 246 2.36 3.21 -22.24
N VAL A 247 2.69 3.64 -21.03
CA VAL A 247 1.84 4.54 -20.24
C VAL A 247 2.51 5.90 -20.12
N THR A 248 1.72 6.95 -20.23
CA THR A 248 2.18 8.32 -20.05
C THR A 248 1.89 8.77 -18.63
N ARG A 249 2.83 9.49 -18.03
CA ARG A 249 2.63 10.18 -16.75
C ARG A 249 3.04 11.65 -16.87
N ARG A 250 2.40 12.48 -16.05
CA ARG A 250 2.69 13.90 -15.91
C ARG A 250 2.98 14.18 -14.44
N VAL A 251 4.04 14.93 -14.19
CA VAL A 251 4.42 15.37 -12.84
C VAL A 251 4.55 16.89 -12.83
N THR A 252 4.04 17.49 -11.77
CA THR A 252 4.14 18.93 -11.51
C THR A 252 5.16 19.16 -10.40
N ASN A 253 6.07 20.12 -10.61
CA ASN A 253 7.05 20.50 -9.60
C ASN A 253 6.42 21.38 -8.53
N VAL A 254 6.33 20.87 -7.31
CA VAL A 254 5.84 21.60 -6.12
C VAL A 254 6.97 21.92 -5.13
N GLY A 255 8.20 21.53 -5.47
CA GLY A 255 9.41 21.85 -4.72
C GLY A 255 10.09 23.12 -5.25
N ALA A 256 11.42 23.17 -5.11
CA ALA A 256 12.20 24.32 -5.56
C ALA A 256 12.20 24.48 -7.09
N ALA A 257 12.23 25.73 -7.55
CA ALA A 257 12.51 26.07 -8.94
C ALA A 257 13.95 25.66 -9.33
N ARG A 258 14.22 25.54 -10.64
CA ARG A 258 15.53 25.14 -11.18
C ARG A 258 16.00 23.77 -10.66
N SER A 259 15.08 22.83 -10.55
CA SER A 259 15.34 21.46 -10.08
C SER A 259 15.48 20.49 -11.25
N VAL A 260 16.35 19.49 -11.09
CA VAL A 260 16.57 18.44 -12.08
C VAL A 260 16.43 17.08 -11.42
N TYR A 261 15.45 16.30 -11.85
CA TYR A 261 15.20 14.95 -11.37
C TYR A 261 15.79 13.93 -12.34
N LYS A 262 16.45 12.90 -11.80
CA LYS A 262 16.91 11.72 -12.55
C LYS A 262 16.08 10.51 -12.12
N VAL A 263 15.73 9.65 -13.08
CA VAL A 263 14.98 8.43 -12.78
C VAL A 263 15.92 7.26 -12.48
N SER A 264 15.60 6.50 -11.45
CA SER A 264 16.14 5.16 -11.19
C SER A 264 15.02 4.12 -11.26
N ILE A 265 15.29 2.94 -11.82
CA ILE A 265 14.29 1.90 -12.07
C ILE A 265 14.72 0.62 -11.36
N GLN A 266 13.80 0.04 -10.59
CA GLN A 266 13.86 -1.34 -10.13
C GLN A 266 12.82 -2.13 -10.93
N ALA A 267 13.28 -2.79 -11.99
CA ALA A 267 12.38 -3.48 -12.91
C ALA A 267 11.73 -4.71 -12.23
N PRO A 268 10.43 -4.97 -12.48
CA PRO A 268 9.81 -6.23 -12.09
C PRO A 268 10.51 -7.43 -12.75
N LYS A 269 10.51 -8.58 -12.07
CA LYS A 269 11.07 -9.83 -12.58
C LYS A 269 10.40 -10.17 -13.92
N GLY A 270 11.19 -10.47 -14.96
CA GLY A 270 10.66 -10.83 -16.29
C GLY A 270 10.06 -9.67 -17.11
N VAL A 271 10.19 -8.42 -16.65
CA VAL A 271 9.67 -7.23 -17.35
C VAL A 271 10.79 -6.22 -17.59
N ARG A 272 10.99 -5.84 -18.85
CA ARG A 272 11.84 -4.70 -19.21
C ARG A 272 11.05 -3.42 -19.03
N VAL A 273 11.58 -2.50 -18.22
CA VAL A 273 11.00 -1.17 -18.01
C VAL A 273 11.98 -0.12 -18.53
N SER A 274 11.49 0.83 -19.32
CA SER A 274 12.26 1.99 -19.79
C SER A 274 11.44 3.26 -19.66
N ILE A 275 12.08 4.35 -19.22
CA ILE A 275 11.44 5.65 -19.00
C ILE A 275 12.14 6.71 -19.85
N SER A 276 11.37 7.49 -20.61
CA SER A 276 11.87 8.56 -21.46
C SER A 276 11.07 9.86 -21.30
N PRO A 277 11.72 11.02 -21.10
CA PRO A 277 13.17 11.19 -20.91
C PRO A 277 13.64 10.59 -19.58
N SER A 278 14.95 10.33 -19.43
CA SER A 278 15.53 9.85 -18.16
C SER A 278 15.81 10.97 -17.14
N ARG A 279 15.57 12.23 -17.55
CA ARG A 279 15.76 13.44 -16.75
C ARG A 279 14.61 14.41 -17.00
N LEU A 280 14.13 15.04 -15.93
CA LEU A 280 13.16 16.12 -15.98
C LEU A 280 13.77 17.37 -15.37
N SER A 281 13.82 18.45 -16.15
CA SER A 281 14.33 19.75 -15.71
C SER A 281 13.17 20.73 -15.59
N PHE A 282 13.01 21.32 -14.41
CA PHE A 282 11.98 22.30 -14.12
C PHE A 282 12.64 23.65 -13.85
N SER A 283 12.27 24.66 -14.62
CA SER A 283 12.75 26.03 -14.43
C SER A 283 11.95 26.74 -13.35
N ASN A 284 10.66 26.44 -13.23
CA ASN A 284 9.74 27.12 -12.31
C ASN A 284 9.04 26.13 -11.37
N VAL A 285 8.48 26.67 -10.29
CA VAL A 285 7.44 26.01 -9.48
C VAL A 285 6.17 25.91 -10.33
N ASP A 286 5.37 24.87 -10.11
CA ASP A 286 4.13 24.55 -10.84
C ASP A 286 4.33 24.21 -12.33
N GLU A 287 5.57 24.06 -12.79
CA GLU A 287 5.84 23.55 -14.14
C GLU A 287 5.54 22.05 -14.21
N THR A 288 4.77 21.64 -15.20
CA THR A 288 4.44 20.24 -15.47
C THR A 288 5.33 19.67 -16.56
N LYS A 289 5.83 18.45 -16.37
CA LYS A 289 6.54 17.67 -17.40
C LYS A 289 5.92 16.29 -17.55
N SER A 290 5.94 15.79 -18.77
CA SER A 290 5.47 14.44 -19.11
C SER A 290 6.63 13.50 -19.39
N PHE A 291 6.42 12.22 -19.12
CA PHE A 291 7.33 11.14 -19.47
C PHE A 291 6.56 9.87 -19.83
N ASN A 292 7.18 9.03 -20.65
CA ASN A 292 6.63 7.77 -21.10
C ASN A 292 7.32 6.61 -20.37
N ILE A 293 6.52 5.67 -19.88
CA ILE A 293 6.97 4.43 -19.24
C ILE A 293 6.61 3.29 -20.17
N ARG A 294 7.61 2.64 -20.74
CA ARG A 294 7.44 1.50 -21.64
C ARG A 294 7.76 0.21 -20.88
N LEU A 295 6.78 -0.69 -20.82
CA LEU A 295 6.85 -2.01 -20.21
C LEU A 295 6.79 -3.09 -21.30
N GLN A 296 7.68 -4.06 -21.24
CA GLN A 296 7.74 -5.16 -22.19
C GLN A 296 8.11 -6.46 -21.47
N ARG A 297 7.29 -7.51 -21.64
CA ARG A 297 7.59 -8.85 -21.11
C ARG A 297 8.81 -9.44 -21.83
N THR A 298 9.74 -10.02 -21.09
CA THR A 298 10.94 -10.67 -21.67
C THR A 298 10.73 -12.18 -21.80
N LEU A 299 11.06 -12.75 -22.97
CA LEU A 299 10.85 -14.17 -23.35
C LEU A 299 11.69 -15.21 -22.57
N LYS A 300 12.23 -14.87 -21.41
CA LYS A 300 13.10 -15.75 -20.63
C LYS A 300 12.98 -15.43 -19.15
N THR A 301 12.20 -16.23 -18.43
CA THR A 301 12.49 -16.65 -17.05
C THR A 301 11.39 -17.62 -16.60
N ASP A 302 11.68 -18.43 -15.58
CA ASP A 302 10.74 -19.17 -14.72
C ASP A 302 9.69 -18.27 -14.00
N ALA A 303 9.39 -17.10 -14.57
CA ALA A 303 8.34 -16.17 -14.13
C ALA A 303 6.93 -16.66 -14.48
N ASP A 304 6.81 -17.86 -15.07
CA ASP A 304 5.54 -18.51 -15.40
C ASP A 304 4.82 -19.08 -14.17
N SER A 305 5.42 -19.02 -12.97
CA SER A 305 4.73 -19.43 -11.73
C SER A 305 4.07 -18.27 -10.95
N GLU A 306 4.50 -17.02 -11.15
CA GLU A 306 3.98 -15.86 -10.40
C GLU A 306 2.99 -15.08 -11.25
N THR A 307 1.73 -15.02 -10.80
CA THR A 307 0.65 -14.29 -11.50
C THR A 307 0.91 -12.78 -11.57
N TYR A 308 1.67 -12.22 -10.63
CA TYR A 308 2.03 -10.81 -10.59
C TYR A 308 3.48 -10.61 -10.16
N VAL A 309 4.15 -9.65 -10.82
CA VAL A 309 5.51 -9.23 -10.50
C VAL A 309 5.56 -7.75 -10.16
N PHE A 310 6.50 -7.40 -9.28
CA PHE A 310 6.57 -6.05 -8.68
C PHE A 310 7.91 -5.37 -8.91
N GLY A 311 7.86 -4.06 -9.09
CA GLY A 311 9.02 -3.19 -9.22
C GLY A 311 8.70 -1.77 -8.76
N SER A 312 9.56 -0.82 -9.11
CA SER A 312 9.31 0.61 -8.89
C SER A 312 10.18 1.48 -9.77
N TYR A 313 9.81 2.75 -9.89
CA TYR A 313 10.72 3.79 -10.35
C TYR A 313 10.75 4.93 -9.34
N THR A 314 11.82 5.72 -9.35
CA THR A 314 11.99 6.84 -8.43
C THR A 314 12.63 8.00 -9.16
N TRP A 315 11.99 9.16 -9.11
CA TRP A 315 12.60 10.43 -9.49
C TRP A 315 13.31 11.03 -8.28
N SER A 316 14.57 11.43 -8.44
CA SER A 316 15.32 12.11 -7.38
C SER A 316 16.15 13.26 -7.92
N ASP A 317 16.15 14.36 -7.17
CA ASP A 317 17.02 15.53 -7.32
C ASP A 317 18.18 15.52 -6.31
N GLY A 318 18.35 14.42 -5.56
CA GLY A 318 19.32 14.28 -4.47
C GLY A 318 18.77 14.60 -3.07
N ARG A 319 17.66 15.35 -2.97
CA ARG A 319 16.98 15.68 -1.72
C ARG A 319 15.66 14.92 -1.59
N HIS A 320 14.83 15.02 -2.62
CA HIS A 320 13.52 14.37 -2.71
C HIS A 320 13.65 13.00 -3.38
N LYS A 321 12.77 12.08 -2.98
CA LYS A 321 12.62 10.75 -3.58
C LYS A 321 11.15 10.54 -3.88
N VAL A 322 10.78 10.67 -5.15
CA VAL A 322 9.40 10.52 -5.63
C VAL A 322 9.25 9.11 -6.19
N ARG A 323 8.90 8.16 -5.32
CA ARG A 323 8.86 6.73 -5.66
C ARG A 323 7.46 6.31 -6.11
N SER A 324 7.38 5.50 -7.15
CA SER A 324 6.12 4.95 -7.65
C SER A 324 6.26 3.43 -7.86
N PRO A 325 5.38 2.60 -7.26
CA PRO A 325 5.40 1.16 -7.50
C PRO A 325 4.94 0.80 -8.92
N ILE A 326 5.48 -0.28 -9.44
CA ILE A 326 5.10 -0.91 -10.70
C ILE A 326 4.57 -2.31 -10.38
N VAL A 327 3.38 -2.63 -10.90
CA VAL A 327 2.76 -3.95 -10.80
C VAL A 327 2.41 -4.42 -12.21
N VAL A 328 2.78 -5.66 -12.52
CA VAL A 328 2.49 -6.27 -13.82
C VAL A 328 1.94 -7.66 -13.60
N GLY A 329 0.75 -7.94 -14.13
CA GLY A 329 0.17 -9.27 -14.16
C GLY A 329 0.65 -10.06 -15.38
N HIS A 330 0.92 -11.34 -15.15
CA HIS A 330 1.20 -12.34 -16.17
C HIS A 330 0.04 -13.35 -16.14
N GLN A 331 -0.97 -13.19 -17.00
CA GLN A 331 -1.90 -14.29 -17.21
C GLN A 331 -1.27 -15.26 -18.21
N THR A 332 -1.06 -16.50 -17.80
CA THR A 332 -0.96 -17.64 -18.71
C THR A 332 -2.37 -17.89 -19.24
N GLN A 333 -2.55 -17.88 -20.57
CA GLN A 333 -3.80 -18.33 -21.18
C GLN A 333 -4.13 -19.76 -20.74
#